data_AF-R5CMV3-F1
#
_entry.id   AF-R5CMV3-F1
#
_cell.length_a   1.000
_cell.length_b   1.000
_cell.length_c   1.000
_cell.angle_alpha   90.00
_cell.angle_beta   90.00
_cell.angle_gamma   90.00
#
_symmetry.space_group_name_H-M   'P 1'
#
loop_
_entity.id
_entity.type
_entity.pdbx_description
1 polymer ?
#
loop_
_entity_poly.entity_id
_entity_poly.type
_entity_poly.pdbx_seq_one_letter_code
_entity_poly.pdbx_strand_id
1 'polypeptide(L)'
;MIGPKGEIYKCWEDVGEESLIVGNINEKTYTNMPLLAKYMLHGSRIFEDECRECPLFPVCSNDCAKNRLGNKFMDKGYDLCSIYKSKDYVELGEMLYDFYQGYLKYKECNECKQCD
;
A
#
# COMPACT_ATOMS: atom_id res chain seq x y z
N MET A 1 -15.11 2.53 -3.04
CA MET A 1 -16.07 2.65 -1.91
C MET A 1 -17.36 3.24 -2.43
N ILE A 2 -18.50 2.86 -1.87
CA ILE A 2 -19.81 3.37 -2.27
C ILE A 2 -20.47 3.96 -1.02
N GLY A 3 -20.85 5.23 -1.07
CA GLY A 3 -21.56 5.93 -0.01
C GLY A 3 -23.06 5.59 0.05
N PRO A 4 -23.77 6.04 1.09
CA PRO A 4 -25.16 5.65 1.33
C PRO A 4 -26.14 6.16 0.28
N LYS A 5 -25.80 7.20 -0.49
CA LYS A 5 -26.63 7.68 -1.61
C LYS A 5 -26.14 7.15 -2.96
N GLY A 6 -25.24 6.17 -2.94
CA GLY A 6 -24.67 5.56 -4.13
C GLY A 6 -23.46 6.30 -4.71
N GLU A 7 -22.90 7.29 -4.00
CA GLU A 7 -21.73 8.03 -4.47
C GLU A 7 -20.50 7.11 -4.50
N ILE A 8 -19.75 7.13 -5.59
CA ILE A 8 -18.58 6.27 -5.79
C ILE A 8 -17.32 7.08 -5.44
N TYR A 9 -16.47 6.50 -4.58
CA TYR A 9 -15.18 7.04 -4.17
C TYR A 9 -14.05 6.04 -4.44
N LYS A 10 -12.83 6.55 -4.64
CA LYS A 10 -11.65 5.71 -4.88
C LYS A 10 -10.95 5.23 -3.60
N CYS A 11 -10.97 6.00 -2.52
CA CYS A 11 -10.46 5.61 -1.20
C CYS A 11 -11.59 5.60 -0.15
N TRP A 12 -11.39 4.86 0.95
CA TRP A 12 -12.28 4.89 2.12
C TRP A 12 -12.18 6.20 2.88
N GLU A 13 -10.99 6.81 2.91
CA GLU A 13 -10.76 8.12 3.51
C GLU A 13 -11.42 9.28 2.73
N ASP A 14 -11.92 9.02 1.53
CA ASP A 14 -12.54 10.04 0.68
C ASP A 14 -14.07 10.09 0.90
N VAL A 15 -14.64 9.10 1.60
CA VAL A 15 -16.09 9.00 1.80
C VAL A 15 -16.59 10.19 2.62
N GLY A 16 -17.56 10.92 2.07
CA GLY A 16 -18.13 12.12 2.70
C GLY A 16 -17.53 13.43 2.21
N GLU A 17 -16.47 13.39 1.40
CA GLU A 17 -15.90 14.56 0.74
C GLU A 17 -16.46 14.67 -0.70
N GLU A 18 -17.42 15.58 -0.90
CA GLU A 18 -18.14 15.70 -2.18
C GLU A 18 -17.21 15.96 -3.37
N SER A 19 -16.11 16.70 -3.16
CA SER A 19 -15.13 16.99 -4.22
C SER A 19 -14.36 15.75 -4.72
N LEU A 20 -14.41 14.64 -3.96
CA LEU A 20 -13.72 13.38 -4.27
C LEU A 20 -14.64 12.28 -4.83
N ILE A 21 -15.91 12.61 -5.09
CA ILE A 21 -16.84 11.71 -5.79
C ILE A 21 -16.37 11.53 -7.24
N VAL A 22 -16.27 10.26 -7.68
CA VAL A 22 -15.94 9.91 -9.08
C VAL A 22 -17.16 9.52 -9.93
N GLY A 23 -18.30 9.26 -9.31
CA GLY A 23 -19.54 8.89 -9.99
C GLY A 23 -20.64 8.54 -9.01
N ASN A 24 -21.78 8.08 -9.53
CA ASN A 24 -22.85 7.49 -8.72
C ASN A 24 -23.31 6.18 -9.36
N ILE A 25 -23.63 5.16 -8.56
CA ILE A 25 -24.09 3.85 -9.06
C ILE A 25 -25.39 3.92 -9.85
N ASN A 26 -26.20 4.96 -9.64
CA ASN A 26 -27.45 5.17 -10.37
C ASN A 26 -27.23 5.79 -11.75
N GLU A 27 -26.01 6.20 -12.08
CA GLU A 27 -25.65 6.83 -13.33
C GLU A 27 -24.91 5.85 -14.25
N LYS A 28 -25.07 6.04 -15.57
CA LYS A 28 -24.40 5.17 -16.57
C LYS A 28 -22.95 5.56 -16.84
N THR A 29 -22.51 6.71 -16.36
CA THR A 29 -21.19 7.28 -16.63
C THR A 29 -20.58 7.86 -15.36
N TYR A 30 -19.26 7.86 -15.27
CA TYR A 30 -18.54 8.55 -14.19
C TYR A 30 -18.65 10.08 -14.36
N THR A 31 -18.86 10.79 -13.25
CA THR A 31 -19.08 12.24 -13.24
C THR A 31 -17.78 13.03 -13.10
N ASN A 32 -16.74 12.41 -12.55
CA ASN A 32 -15.42 13.04 -12.39
C ASN A 32 -14.32 12.17 -13.00
N MET A 33 -14.38 12.06 -14.33
CA MET A 33 -13.37 11.35 -15.13
C MET A 33 -11.94 11.85 -14.90
N PRO A 34 -11.65 13.17 -14.75
CA PRO A 34 -10.29 13.62 -14.46
C PRO A 34 -9.73 13.06 -13.16
N LEU A 35 -10.52 13.05 -12.07
CA LEU A 35 -10.09 12.46 -10.80
C LEU A 35 -9.89 10.95 -10.93
N LEU A 36 -10.84 10.25 -11.57
CA LEU A 36 -10.73 8.81 -11.81
C LEU A 36 -9.48 8.46 -12.62
N ALA A 37 -9.20 9.21 -13.69
CA ALA A 37 -8.02 9.02 -14.54
C ALA A 37 -6.71 9.22 -13.76
N LYS A 38 -6.64 10.24 -12.89
CA LYS A 38 -5.47 10.43 -12.01
C LYS A 38 -5.23 9.18 -11.15
N TYR A 39 -6.27 8.64 -10.52
CA TYR A 39 -6.16 7.41 -9.74
C TYR A 39 -5.70 6.21 -10.58
N MET A 40 -6.22 6.06 -11.81
CA MET A 40 -5.87 4.93 -12.68
C MET A 40 -4.42 5.00 -13.19
N LEU A 41 -3.96 6.20 -13.56
CA LEU A 41 -2.66 6.39 -14.20
C LEU A 41 -1.51 6.62 -13.21
N HIS A 42 -1.82 7.12 -12.01
CA HIS A 42 -0.81 7.55 -11.04
C HIS A 42 -1.02 7.01 -9.63
N GLY A 43 -2.08 6.24 -9.40
CA GLY A 43 -2.37 5.66 -8.10
C GLY A 43 -1.61 4.36 -7.80
N SER A 44 -0.88 3.80 -8.75
CA SER A 44 -0.16 2.54 -8.55
C SER A 44 1.33 2.70 -8.69
N ARG A 45 2.06 2.04 -7.78
CA ARG A 45 3.52 1.96 -7.81
C ARG A 45 4.11 1.22 -9.01
N ILE A 46 3.31 0.40 -9.71
CA ILE A 46 3.81 -0.36 -10.88
C ILE A 46 4.30 0.55 -12.01
N PHE A 47 3.81 1.79 -12.06
CA PHE A 47 4.18 2.77 -13.06
C PHE A 47 5.46 3.54 -12.70
N GLU A 48 5.97 3.41 -11.47
CA GLU A 48 7.14 4.14 -10.98
C GLU A 48 8.43 3.31 -11.21
N ASP A 49 9.44 3.88 -11.87
CA ASP A 49 10.71 3.19 -12.17
C ASP A 49 11.41 2.74 -10.89
N GLU A 50 11.50 3.62 -9.88
CA GLU A 50 12.12 3.30 -8.58
C GLU A 50 11.47 2.07 -7.91
N CYS A 51 10.15 1.92 -8.07
CA CYS A 51 9.44 0.77 -7.52
C CYS A 51 9.70 -0.49 -8.35
N ARG A 52 9.78 -0.39 -9.68
CA ARG A 52 10.08 -1.53 -10.56
C ARG A 52 11.50 -2.06 -10.39
N GLU A 53 12.44 -1.20 -10.05
CA GLU A 53 13.83 -1.57 -9.76
C GLU A 53 14.05 -2.01 -8.30
N CYS A 54 13.08 -1.75 -7.41
CA CYS A 54 13.19 -2.08 -6.00
C CYS A 54 13.14 -3.60 -5.77
N PRO A 55 14.15 -4.20 -5.10
CA PRO A 55 14.15 -5.64 -4.78
C PRO A 55 12.97 -6.09 -3.93
N LEU A 56 12.36 -5.18 -3.16
CA LEU A 56 11.18 -5.48 -2.34
C LEU A 56 9.88 -5.48 -3.13
N PHE A 57 9.85 -5.09 -4.41
CA PHE A 57 8.62 -4.94 -5.18
C PHE A 57 7.63 -6.12 -5.07
N PRO A 58 8.08 -7.41 -5.13
CA PRO A 58 7.18 -8.55 -5.04
C PRO A 58 6.52 -8.73 -3.66
N VAL A 59 7.16 -8.23 -2.59
CA VAL A 59 6.73 -8.45 -1.19
C VAL A 59 6.30 -7.17 -0.48
N CYS A 60 6.59 -6.01 -1.05
CA CYS A 60 6.21 -4.73 -0.50
C CYS A 60 4.68 -4.63 -0.50
N SER A 61 4.08 -4.25 0.63
CA SER A 61 2.64 -3.99 0.74
C SER A 61 2.32 -2.50 0.86
N ASN A 62 3.33 -1.63 0.87
CA ASN A 62 3.11 -0.19 0.94
C ASN A 62 2.73 0.35 -0.44
N ASP A 63 1.43 0.45 -0.70
CA ASP A 63 0.88 1.10 -1.89
C ASP A 63 -0.40 1.86 -1.55
N CYS A 64 -0.27 3.14 -1.21
CA CYS A 64 -1.41 4.03 -1.01
C CYS A 64 -1.54 4.97 -2.21
N ALA A 65 -2.55 4.73 -3.06
CA ALA A 65 -2.83 5.55 -4.23
C ALA A 65 -3.05 7.03 -3.87
N LYS A 66 -3.79 7.30 -2.78
CA LYS A 66 -4.07 8.65 -2.29
C LYS A 66 -2.80 9.41 -1.92
N ASN A 67 -1.88 8.77 -1.19
CA ASN A 67 -0.60 9.39 -0.84
C ASN A 67 0.26 9.66 -2.08
N ARG A 68 0.30 8.75 -3.05
CA ARG A 68 1.00 8.96 -4.33
C ARG A 68 0.46 10.18 -5.08
N LEU A 69 -0.86 10.29 -5.19
CA LEU A 69 -1.54 11.44 -5.79
C LEU A 69 -1.25 12.73 -5.03
N GLY A 70 -1.26 12.68 -3.69
CA GLY A 70 -0.90 13.79 -2.82
C GLY A 70 0.52 14.29 -3.05
N ASN A 71 1.49 13.39 -3.19
CA ASN A 71 2.85 13.76 -3.52
C ASN A 71 2.97 14.33 -4.94
N LYS A 72 2.27 13.74 -5.91
CA LYS A 72 2.40 14.11 -7.33
C LYS A 72 1.70 15.42 -7.71
N PHE A 73 0.59 15.74 -7.05
CA PHE A 73 -0.28 16.85 -7.45
C PHE A 73 -0.49 17.91 -6.35
N MET A 74 -0.05 17.65 -5.12
CA MET A 74 -0.34 18.49 -3.96
C MET A 74 0.87 18.69 -3.02
N ASP A 75 2.07 18.30 -3.44
CA ASP A 75 3.34 18.45 -2.71
C ASP A 75 3.28 17.99 -1.25
N LYS A 76 2.56 16.89 -0.97
CA LYS A 76 2.30 16.43 0.41
C LYS A 76 3.49 15.78 1.12
N GLY A 77 4.50 15.30 0.39
CA GLY A 77 5.74 14.76 0.98
C GLY A 77 5.58 13.49 1.81
N TYR A 78 4.57 12.66 1.55
CA TYR A 78 4.41 11.37 2.22
C TYR A 78 5.57 10.42 1.90
N ASP A 79 6.03 9.64 2.88
CA ASP A 79 6.89 8.50 2.61
C ASP A 79 6.06 7.35 2.01
N LEU A 80 6.47 6.91 0.82
CA LEU A 80 5.79 5.87 0.05
C LEU A 80 6.52 4.53 0.12
N CYS A 81 7.66 4.46 0.80
CA CYS A 81 8.46 3.25 0.91
C CYS A 81 8.05 2.45 2.15
N SER A 82 8.22 1.13 2.07
CA SER A 82 8.06 0.28 3.25
C SER A 82 9.20 0.56 4.23
N ILE A 83 8.92 0.41 5.52
CA ILE A 83 9.97 0.37 6.56
C ILE A 83 11.06 -0.65 6.24
N TYR A 84 10.77 -1.70 5.47
CA TYR A 84 11.77 -2.70 5.08
C TYR A 84 12.86 -2.16 4.14
N LYS A 85 12.65 -1.00 3.51
CA LYS A 85 13.67 -0.30 2.71
C LYS A 85 14.53 0.64 3.57
N SER A 86 14.17 0.87 4.84
CA SER A 86 14.92 1.78 5.72
C SER A 86 16.39 1.40 5.80
N LYS A 87 17.25 2.42 5.93
CA LYS A 87 18.71 2.26 6.05
C LYS A 87 19.30 1.26 5.03
N ASP A 88 18.81 1.30 3.80
CA ASP A 88 19.26 0.39 2.74
C ASP A 88 19.15 -1.09 3.13
N TYR A 89 17.96 -1.50 3.58
CA TYR A 89 17.59 -2.88 3.93
C TYR A 89 18.26 -3.45 5.18
N VAL A 90 19.11 -2.69 5.88
CA VAL A 90 19.80 -3.17 7.10
C VAL A 90 18.80 -3.62 8.17
N GLU A 91 17.77 -2.83 8.45
CA GLU A 91 16.78 -3.15 9.49
C GLU A 91 15.92 -4.36 9.11
N LEU A 92 15.66 -4.57 7.82
CA LEU A 92 15.02 -5.80 7.35
C LEU A 92 15.93 -7.01 7.62
N GLY A 93 17.23 -6.89 7.35
CA GLY A 93 18.20 -7.93 7.64
C GLY A 93 18.24 -8.32 9.11
N GLU A 94 18.28 -7.32 10.00
CA GLU A 94 18.25 -7.53 11.46
C GLU A 94 16.96 -8.22 11.91
N MET A 95 15.80 -7.74 11.43
CA MET A 95 14.50 -8.33 11.76
C MET A 95 14.41 -9.79 11.31
N LEU A 96 14.87 -10.10 10.10
CA LEU A 96 14.88 -11.46 9.58
C LEU A 96 15.83 -12.35 10.38
N TYR A 97 17.02 -11.84 10.73
CA TYR A 97 17.98 -12.57 11.55
C TYR A 97 17.36 -12.97 12.90
N ASP A 98 16.77 -12.01 13.62
CA ASP A 98 16.14 -12.25 14.91
C ASP A 98 14.99 -13.27 14.81
N PHE A 99 14.16 -13.14 13.77
CA PHE A 99 13.09 -14.08 13.49
C PHE A 99 13.62 -15.51 13.29
N TYR A 100 14.66 -15.69 12.47
CA TYR A 100 15.23 -17.01 12.20
C TYR A 100 15.92 -17.61 13.43
N GLN A 101 16.61 -16.81 14.24
CA GLN A 101 17.16 -17.28 15.52
C GLN A 101 16.07 -17.79 16.46
N GLY A 102 14.94 -17.08 16.54
CA GLY A 102 13.78 -17.54 17.31
C GLY A 102 13.16 -18.81 16.74
N TYR A 103 13.02 -18.89 15.41
CA TYR A 103 12.48 -20.06 14.72
C TYR A 103 13.31 -21.32 14.94
N LEU A 104 14.64 -21.22 14.87
CA LEU A 104 15.55 -22.35 15.12
C LEU A 104 15.41 -22.87 16.56
N LYS A 105 15.42 -21.97 17.55
CA LYS A 105 15.21 -22.34 18.97
C LYS A 105 13.85 -23.00 19.20
N TYR A 106 12.79 -22.46 18.59
CA TYR A 106 11.45 -23.05 18.66
C TYR A 106 11.42 -24.46 18.07
N LYS A 107 12.07 -24.66 16.93
CA LYS A 107 12.14 -25.96 16.26
C LYS A 107 12.91 -26.99 17.10
N GLU A 108 14.07 -26.63 17.63
CA GLU A 108 14.84 -27.48 18.55
C GLU A 108 14.03 -27.86 19.80
N CYS A 109 13.31 -26.90 20.39
CA CYS A 109 12.45 -27.15 21.55
C CYS A 109 11.29 -28.10 21.23
N ASN A 110 10.69 -28.00 20.04
CA ASN A 110 9.59 -28.88 19.63
C ASN A 110 10.05 -30.28 19.18
N GLU A 111 11.25 -30.41 18.60
CA GLU A 111 11.87 -31.72 18.38
C GLU A 111 12.22 -32.38 19.72
N CYS A 112 12.56 -31.60 20.74
CA CYS A 112 12.81 -32.09 22.10
C CYS A 112 11.52 -32.44 22.89
N LYS A 113 10.34 -32.01 22.45
CA LYS A 113 9.03 -32.44 23.01
C LYS A 113 8.58 -33.83 22.56
N GLN A 114 9.42 -34.55 21.82
CA GLN A 114 9.29 -36.00 21.63
C GLN A 114 10.04 -36.81 22.71
N CYS A 115 10.56 -36.16 23.75
CA CYS A 115 11.29 -36.79 24.85
C CYS A 115 10.63 -36.62 26.24
N ASP A 116 9.30 -36.49 26.30
CA ASP A 116 8.51 -36.78 27.51
C ASP A 116 7.30 -37.66 27.13
#